data_AF-A0A9W7DJ37-F1
#
_entry.id   AF-A0A9W7DJ37-F1
#
_cell.length_a   1.000
_cell.length_b   1.000
_cell.length_c   1.000
_cell.angle_alpha   90.00
_cell.angle_beta   90.00
_cell.angle_gamma   90.00
#
_symmetry.space_group_name_H-M   'P 1'
#
loop_
_entity.id
_entity.type
_entity.pdbx_description
1 polymer ?
#
loop_
_entity_poly.entity_id
_entity_poly.type
_entity_poly.pdbx_seq_one_letter_code
_entity_poly.pdbx_strand_id
1 'polypeptide(L)'
;MCDDAVYLNLAESHDEISTMISKCTSPVITVEWFRLVVDLVTCFSSDHEFDSDAFFQFVSSIFKTTSSTSNKYVYCVGVDCLYTLFVSMEVSELVQYFMILFEAENLQNGLELKLELLKLVLASNYQELLDNDQMFNMFSALVDPILVNLTKQVNVDVGKLDELRKLWISITRVLETENHEMGKSSVIRVPEGLRRKVSLRSRSPLAVKESRNEVSTDSMSAAVK
;
A
#
# COMPACT_ATOMS: atom_id res chain seq x y z
N MET A 1 -2.51 -1.87 -34.36
CA MET A 1 -1.58 -2.96 -34.67
C MET A 1 -0.20 -2.40 -34.40
N CYS A 2 0.38 -2.78 -33.27
CA CYS A 2 1.80 -2.57 -33.04
C CYS A 2 2.55 -3.41 -34.07
N ASP A 3 3.65 -2.88 -34.61
CA ASP A 3 4.50 -3.64 -35.52
C ASP A 3 5.40 -4.51 -34.65
N ASP A 4 4.99 -5.74 -34.39
CA ASP A 4 5.63 -6.66 -33.43
C ASP A 4 7.13 -6.83 -33.70
N ALA A 5 7.56 -6.69 -34.96
CA ALA A 5 8.97 -6.73 -35.34
C ALA A 5 9.77 -5.54 -34.80
N VAL A 6 9.18 -4.35 -34.68
CA VAL A 6 9.84 -3.17 -34.10
C VAL A 6 9.98 -3.34 -32.59
N TYR A 7 8.95 -3.82 -31.92
CA TYR A 7 8.97 -4.04 -30.47
C TYR A 7 9.92 -5.18 -30.06
N LEU A 8 10.00 -6.26 -30.85
CA LEU A 8 10.96 -7.34 -30.64
C LEU A 8 12.41 -6.84 -30.74
N ASN A 9 12.74 -6.08 -31.80
CA ASN A 9 14.07 -5.49 -31.95
C ASN A 9 14.43 -4.51 -30.82
N LEU A 10 13.44 -3.77 -30.30
CA LEU A 10 13.63 -2.86 -29.16
C LEU A 10 13.81 -3.62 -27.84
N ALA A 11 13.09 -4.73 -27.63
CA ALA A 11 13.29 -5.61 -26.48
C ALA A 11 14.68 -6.28 -26.51
N GLU A 12 15.17 -6.67 -27.69
CA GLU A 12 16.54 -7.17 -27.89
C GLU A 12 17.61 -6.10 -27.62
N SER A 13 17.24 -4.81 -27.69
CA SER A 13 18.13 -3.67 -27.44
C SER A 13 17.99 -3.10 -26.01
N HIS A 14 17.51 -3.88 -25.05
CA HIS A 14 17.21 -3.41 -23.69
C HIS A 14 18.43 -2.82 -22.94
N ASP A 15 19.63 -3.36 -23.17
CA ASP A 15 20.88 -2.83 -22.60
C ASP A 15 21.15 -1.38 -23.06
N GLU A 16 20.92 -1.11 -24.35
CA GLU A 16 21.12 0.21 -24.94
C GLU A 16 20.08 1.20 -24.42
N ILE A 17 18.80 0.79 -24.37
CA ILE A 17 17.71 1.61 -23.83
C ILE A 17 17.95 1.93 -22.34
N SER A 18 18.34 0.95 -21.53
CA SER A 18 18.67 1.13 -20.10
C SER A 18 19.86 2.08 -19.91
N THR A 19 20.85 1.99 -20.79
CA THR A 19 22.00 2.90 -20.83
C THR A 19 21.56 4.32 -21.20
N MET A 20 20.68 4.47 -22.19
CA MET A 20 20.16 5.77 -22.63
C MET A 20 19.37 6.44 -21.52
N ILE A 21 18.49 5.70 -20.83
CA ILE A 21 17.75 6.19 -19.65
C ILE A 21 18.71 6.72 -18.59
N SER A 22 19.72 5.92 -18.22
CA SER A 22 20.62 6.23 -17.12
C SER A 22 21.61 7.37 -17.41
N LYS A 23 21.96 7.60 -18.68
CA LYS A 23 22.96 8.59 -19.09
C LYS A 23 22.37 9.85 -19.71
N CYS A 24 21.09 9.86 -20.06
CA CYS A 24 20.48 11.03 -20.69
C CYS A 24 20.39 12.20 -19.71
N THR A 25 20.93 13.34 -20.13
CA THR A 25 20.90 14.59 -19.34
C THR A 25 19.71 15.49 -19.69
N SER A 26 19.00 15.20 -20.79
CA SER A 26 17.85 15.99 -21.23
C SER A 26 16.57 15.46 -20.59
N PRO A 27 15.91 16.24 -19.71
CA PRO A 27 14.68 15.83 -19.05
C PRO A 27 13.57 15.38 -20.01
N VAL A 28 13.47 16.05 -21.16
CA VAL A 28 12.47 15.74 -22.20
C VAL A 28 12.74 14.37 -22.80
N ILE A 29 14.00 14.10 -23.17
CA ILE A 29 14.39 12.83 -23.80
C ILE A 29 14.27 11.68 -22.79
N THR A 30 14.68 11.88 -21.53
CA THR A 30 14.49 10.88 -20.47
C THR A 30 13.02 10.48 -20.31
N VAL A 31 12.11 11.45 -20.35
CA VAL A 31 10.66 11.20 -20.26
C VAL A 31 10.14 10.40 -21.46
N GLU A 32 10.62 10.70 -22.67
CA GLU A 32 10.25 9.91 -23.85
C GLU A 32 10.77 8.47 -23.75
N TRP A 33 11.96 8.25 -23.19
CA TRP A 33 12.46 6.90 -22.92
C TRP A 33 11.61 6.15 -21.87
N PHE A 34 11.18 6.83 -20.80
CA PHE A 34 10.27 6.22 -19.80
C PHE A 34 8.95 5.78 -20.44
N ARG A 35 8.37 6.62 -21.31
CA ARG A 35 7.14 6.30 -22.04
C ARG A 35 7.34 5.14 -23.00
N LEU A 36 8.44 5.13 -23.74
CA LEU A 36 8.77 4.04 -24.65
C LEU A 36 8.85 2.70 -23.92
N VAL A 37 9.46 2.67 -22.73
CA VAL A 37 9.52 1.44 -21.91
C VAL A 37 8.13 0.99 -21.48
N VAL A 38 7.26 1.90 -21.05
CA VAL A 38 5.88 1.55 -20.70
C VAL A 38 5.14 0.99 -21.90
N ASP A 39 5.27 1.64 -23.06
CA ASP A 39 4.64 1.16 -24.30
C ASP A 39 5.20 -0.22 -24.69
N LEU A 40 6.52 -0.42 -24.60
CA LEU A 40 7.18 -1.71 -24.84
C LEU A 40 6.61 -2.79 -23.94
N VAL A 41 6.61 -2.57 -22.62
CA VAL A 41 6.15 -3.58 -21.67
C VAL A 41 4.66 -3.83 -21.84
N THR A 42 3.82 -2.79 -21.84
CA THR A 42 2.35 -2.96 -21.82
C THR A 42 1.76 -3.41 -23.15
N CYS A 43 2.34 -3.01 -24.28
CA CYS A 43 1.83 -3.40 -25.60
C CYS A 43 2.49 -4.66 -26.17
N PHE A 44 3.69 -5.05 -25.70
CA PHE A 44 4.33 -6.29 -26.17
C PHE A 44 4.00 -7.49 -25.28
N SER A 45 3.84 -7.30 -23.96
CA SER A 45 3.47 -8.38 -23.04
C SER A 45 2.06 -8.94 -23.27
N SER A 46 1.18 -8.19 -23.96
CA SER A 46 -0.14 -8.69 -24.35
C SER A 46 -0.10 -9.82 -25.37
N ASP A 47 0.98 -9.90 -26.15
CA ASP A 47 1.09 -10.80 -27.30
C ASP A 47 2.29 -11.78 -27.18
N HIS A 48 3.25 -11.52 -26.29
CA HIS A 48 4.46 -12.33 -26.07
C HIS A 48 4.93 -12.33 -24.60
N GLU A 49 5.59 -13.41 -24.14
CA GLU A 49 6.30 -13.39 -22.85
C GLU A 49 7.48 -12.42 -22.94
N PHE A 50 7.44 -11.36 -22.12
CA PHE A 50 8.52 -10.38 -22.02
C PHE A 50 9.64 -10.94 -21.14
N ASP A 51 10.89 -10.81 -21.56
CA ASP A 51 12.04 -11.29 -20.79
C ASP A 51 12.11 -10.62 -19.41
N SER A 52 12.03 -11.43 -18.35
CA SER A 52 11.99 -10.96 -16.97
C SER A 52 13.28 -10.23 -16.58
N ASP A 53 14.43 -10.65 -17.10
CA ASP A 53 15.71 -9.97 -16.85
C ASP A 53 15.71 -8.58 -17.49
N ALA A 54 15.27 -8.46 -18.74
CA ALA A 54 15.13 -7.18 -19.44
C ALA A 54 14.15 -6.25 -18.70
N PHE A 55 13.03 -6.79 -18.19
CA PHE A 55 12.05 -6.02 -17.42
C PHE A 55 12.68 -5.45 -16.15
N PHE A 56 13.37 -6.28 -15.37
CA PHE A 56 14.03 -5.83 -14.15
C PHE A 56 15.10 -4.77 -14.42
N GLN A 57 15.83 -4.87 -15.53
CA GLN A 57 16.80 -3.86 -15.93
C GLN A 57 16.12 -2.51 -16.24
N PHE A 58 14.98 -2.53 -16.93
CA PHE A 58 14.21 -1.33 -17.20
C PHE A 58 13.70 -0.67 -15.93
N VAL A 59 13.06 -1.44 -15.05
CA VAL A 59 12.58 -0.93 -13.76
C VAL A 59 13.74 -0.36 -12.94
N SER A 60 14.87 -1.07 -12.87
CA SER A 60 16.06 -0.61 -12.15
C SER A 60 16.62 0.70 -12.71
N SER A 61 16.70 0.82 -14.04
CA SER A 61 17.18 2.04 -14.72
C SER A 61 16.26 3.23 -14.49
N ILE A 62 14.95 3.02 -14.60
CA ILE A 62 13.95 4.06 -14.35
C ILE A 62 13.95 4.45 -12.87
N PHE A 63 14.00 3.48 -11.95
CA PHE A 63 14.06 3.71 -10.51
C PHE A 63 15.30 4.54 -10.14
N LYS A 64 16.49 4.15 -10.64
CA LYS A 64 17.74 4.88 -10.38
C LYS A 64 17.68 6.31 -10.90
N THR A 65 17.14 6.50 -12.11
CA THR A 65 17.01 7.84 -12.72
C THR A 65 16.00 8.69 -11.96
N THR A 66 14.86 8.12 -11.58
CA THR A 66 13.80 8.80 -10.82
C THR A 66 14.23 9.16 -9.40
N SER A 67 14.96 8.27 -8.73
CA SER A 67 15.44 8.51 -7.36
C SER A 67 16.59 9.52 -7.27
N SER A 68 17.31 9.75 -8.36
CA SER A 68 18.47 10.67 -8.40
C SER A 68 18.19 12.01 -9.09
N THR A 69 17.05 12.16 -9.77
CA THR A 69 16.71 13.39 -10.48
C THR A 69 16.28 14.50 -9.52
N SER A 70 16.77 15.72 -9.74
CA SER A 70 16.25 16.94 -9.12
C SER A 70 15.12 17.60 -9.92
N ASN A 71 14.86 17.09 -11.13
CA ASN A 71 13.82 17.62 -12.00
C ASN A 71 12.46 17.03 -11.63
N LYS A 72 11.57 17.87 -11.08
CA LYS A 72 10.22 17.47 -10.64
C LYS A 72 9.39 16.81 -11.76
N TYR A 73 9.52 17.26 -13.00
CA TYR A 73 8.77 16.67 -14.12
C TYR A 73 9.24 15.24 -14.41
N VAL A 74 10.56 15.02 -14.45
CA VAL A 74 11.13 13.67 -14.62
C VAL A 74 10.76 12.77 -13.44
N TYR A 75 10.80 13.30 -12.22
CA TYR A 75 10.40 12.57 -11.02
C TYR A 75 8.94 12.09 -11.11
N CYS A 76 8.00 13.00 -11.40
CA CYS A 76 6.57 12.64 -11.50
C CYS A 76 6.33 11.59 -12.58
N VAL A 77 6.86 11.80 -13.79
CA VAL A 77 6.70 10.83 -14.89
C VAL A 77 7.37 9.49 -14.55
N GLY A 78 8.52 9.51 -13.87
CA GLY A 78 9.21 8.30 -13.43
C GLY A 78 8.41 7.51 -12.41
N VAL A 79 7.75 8.17 -11.45
CA VAL A 79 6.82 7.52 -10.51
C VAL A 79 5.64 6.89 -11.27
N ASP A 80 5.00 7.63 -12.16
CA ASP A 80 3.86 7.15 -12.95
C ASP A 80 4.26 5.94 -13.83
N CYS A 81 5.45 6.00 -14.42
CA CYS A 81 6.04 4.94 -15.24
C CYS A 81 6.28 3.67 -14.40
N LEU A 82 6.98 3.78 -13.27
CA LEU A 82 7.24 2.64 -12.38
C LEU A 82 5.95 2.03 -11.84
N TYR A 83 4.98 2.87 -11.45
CA TYR A 83 3.68 2.40 -11.03
C TYR A 83 2.97 1.61 -12.14
N THR A 84 2.97 2.12 -13.37
CA THR A 84 2.37 1.44 -14.53
C THR A 84 3.03 0.08 -14.79
N LEU A 85 4.36 0.01 -14.69
CA LEU A 85 5.09 -1.25 -14.83
C LEU A 85 4.72 -2.24 -13.71
N PHE A 86 4.63 -1.78 -12.46
CA PHE A 86 4.28 -2.62 -11.32
C PHE A 86 2.86 -3.17 -11.35
N VAL A 87 1.87 -2.39 -11.78
CA VAL A 87 0.49 -2.90 -11.91
C VAL A 87 0.33 -3.86 -13.09
N SER A 88 1.33 -3.95 -13.97
CA SER A 88 1.37 -4.92 -15.07
C SER A 88 2.03 -6.25 -14.67
N MET A 89 2.62 -6.33 -13.47
CA MET A 89 3.28 -7.55 -12.97
C MET A 89 2.30 -8.46 -12.25
N GLU A 90 2.61 -9.77 -12.22
CA GLU A 90 1.96 -10.66 -11.27
C GLU A 90 2.30 -10.25 -9.84
N VAL A 91 1.34 -10.38 -8.93
CA VAL A 91 1.52 -9.97 -7.52
C VAL A 91 2.66 -10.72 -6.84
N SER A 92 2.87 -11.98 -7.18
CA SER A 92 3.98 -12.79 -6.69
C SER A 92 5.35 -12.18 -7.02
N GLU A 93 5.54 -11.76 -8.25
CA GLU A 93 6.76 -11.13 -8.75
C GLU A 93 6.91 -9.72 -8.17
N LEU A 94 5.82 -8.97 -8.09
CA LEU A 94 5.80 -7.63 -7.50
C LEU A 94 6.25 -7.64 -6.04
N VAL A 95 5.73 -8.58 -5.25
CA VAL A 95 6.12 -8.75 -3.85
C VAL A 95 7.59 -9.11 -3.74
N GLN A 96 8.08 -10.06 -4.53
CA GLN A 96 9.51 -10.42 -4.55
C GLN A 96 10.40 -9.23 -4.92
N TYR A 97 9.99 -8.42 -5.89
CA TYR A 97 10.75 -7.24 -6.30
C TYR A 97 10.84 -6.21 -5.17
N PHE A 98 9.73 -5.91 -4.49
CA PHE A 98 9.76 -5.03 -3.34
C PHE A 98 10.59 -5.60 -2.19
N MET A 99 10.61 -6.91 -1.96
CA MET A 99 11.50 -7.52 -0.97
C MET A 99 12.96 -7.15 -1.29
N ILE A 100 13.41 -7.34 -2.53
CA ILE A 100 14.77 -6.98 -2.98
C ILE A 100 15.04 -5.48 -2.82
N LEU A 101 14.08 -4.63 -3.20
CA LEU A 101 14.22 -3.18 -3.05
C LEU A 101 14.39 -2.75 -1.59
N PHE A 102 13.70 -3.40 -0.65
CA PHE A 102 13.74 -3.09 0.78
C PHE A 102 14.78 -3.89 1.57
N GLU A 103 15.64 -4.66 0.91
CA GLU A 103 16.79 -5.31 1.56
C GLU A 103 17.72 -4.28 2.22
N ALA A 104 18.36 -4.68 3.32
CA ALA A 104 19.15 -3.80 4.16
C ALA A 104 20.28 -3.09 3.39
N GLU A 105 20.91 -3.78 2.43
CA GLU A 105 21.98 -3.24 1.59
C GLU A 105 21.49 -2.13 0.65
N ASN A 106 20.22 -2.18 0.25
CA ASN A 106 19.60 -1.23 -0.68
C ASN A 106 18.76 -0.16 0.02
N LEU A 107 18.46 -0.32 1.31
CA LEU A 107 17.36 0.37 1.98
C LEU A 107 17.39 1.90 1.85
N GLN A 108 18.56 2.53 2.00
CA GLN A 108 18.70 4.00 1.97
C GLN A 108 18.58 4.59 0.56
N ASN A 109 18.89 3.82 -0.48
CA ASN A 109 18.89 4.32 -1.86
C ASN A 109 17.45 4.48 -2.35
N GLY A 110 17.02 5.72 -2.57
CA GLY A 110 15.68 6.02 -3.07
C GLY A 110 14.56 5.59 -2.12
N LEU A 111 14.79 5.56 -0.80
CA LEU A 111 13.81 5.12 0.20
C LEU A 111 12.45 5.80 0.06
N GLU A 112 12.44 7.12 -0.17
CA GLU A 112 11.21 7.89 -0.37
C GLU A 112 10.41 7.39 -1.58
N LEU A 113 11.10 7.13 -2.70
CA LEU A 113 10.50 6.59 -3.91
C LEU A 113 9.95 5.16 -3.68
N LYS A 114 10.69 4.31 -2.96
CA LYS A 114 10.23 2.95 -2.63
C LYS A 114 8.94 2.96 -1.81
N LEU A 115 8.88 3.83 -0.79
CA LEU A 115 7.70 3.99 0.06
C LEU A 115 6.52 4.55 -0.74
N GLU A 116 6.76 5.52 -1.63
CA GLU A 116 5.70 6.07 -2.48
C GLU A 116 5.12 5.00 -3.42
N LEU A 117 5.98 4.22 -4.08
CA LEU A 117 5.55 3.16 -4.99
C LEU A 117 4.79 2.06 -4.26
N LEU A 118 5.27 1.61 -3.10
CA LEU A 118 4.58 0.61 -2.28
C LEU A 118 3.19 1.11 -1.84
N LYS A 119 3.08 2.38 -1.45
CA LYS A 119 1.80 2.99 -1.09
C LYS A 119 0.83 3.00 -2.28
N LEU A 120 1.30 3.39 -3.47
CA LEU A 120 0.49 3.42 -4.68
C LEU A 120 -0.01 2.02 -5.05
N VAL A 121 0.86 1.01 -4.99
CA VAL A 121 0.51 -0.40 -5.26
C VAL A 121 -0.51 -0.93 -4.25
N LEU A 122 -0.35 -0.64 -2.96
CA LEU A 122 -1.33 -1.05 -1.95
C LEU A 122 -2.69 -0.36 -2.15
N ALA A 123 -2.67 0.92 -2.53
CA ALA A 123 -3.89 1.67 -2.81
C ALA A 123 -4.61 1.16 -4.06
N SER A 124 -3.87 0.81 -5.13
CA SER A 124 -4.44 0.29 -6.37
C SER A 124 -5.06 -1.09 -6.22
N ASN A 125 -4.46 -1.92 -5.35
CA ASN A 125 -4.94 -3.27 -5.06
C ASN A 125 -5.83 -3.33 -3.82
N TYR A 126 -6.31 -2.18 -3.31
CA TYR A 126 -7.04 -2.12 -2.04
C TYR A 126 -8.22 -3.09 -1.97
N GLN A 127 -9.07 -3.11 -3.01
CA GLN A 127 -10.26 -3.97 -3.01
C GLN A 127 -9.88 -5.45 -3.10
N GLU A 128 -8.91 -5.79 -3.95
CA GLU A 128 -8.48 -7.17 -4.13
C GLU A 128 -7.77 -7.72 -2.88
N LEU A 129 -7.04 -6.86 -2.15
CA LEU A 129 -6.47 -7.18 -0.85
C LEU A 129 -7.55 -7.51 0.20
N LEU A 130 -8.74 -6.91 0.11
CA LEU A 130 -9.84 -7.23 1.01
C LEU A 130 -10.53 -8.55 0.63
N ASP A 131 -10.62 -8.83 -0.67
CA ASP A 131 -11.38 -9.98 -1.20
C ASP A 131 -10.53 -11.26 -1.35
N ASN A 132 -9.20 -11.17 -1.27
CA ASN A 132 -8.25 -12.27 -1.53
C ASN A 132 -7.25 -12.48 -0.39
N ASP A 133 -7.53 -13.46 0.48
CA ASP A 133 -6.67 -13.84 1.62
C ASP A 133 -5.23 -14.16 1.21
N GLN A 134 -5.02 -14.83 0.08
CA GLN A 134 -3.67 -15.19 -0.37
C GLN A 134 -2.88 -13.94 -0.72
N MET A 135 -3.49 -13.02 -1.47
CA MET A 135 -2.87 -11.74 -1.83
C MET A 135 -2.53 -10.93 -0.58
N PHE A 136 -3.48 -10.82 0.36
CA PHE A 136 -3.26 -10.13 1.62
C PHE A 136 -2.08 -10.71 2.41
N ASN A 137 -2.00 -12.04 2.53
CA ASN A 137 -0.92 -12.70 3.24
C ASN A 137 0.45 -12.42 2.60
N MET A 138 0.53 -12.39 1.27
CA MET A 138 1.78 -12.06 0.56
C MET A 138 2.21 -10.62 0.82
N PHE A 139 1.29 -9.66 0.75
CA PHE A 139 1.59 -8.26 1.07
C PHE A 139 1.86 -8.04 2.56
N SER A 140 1.22 -8.75 3.47
CA SER A 140 1.53 -8.68 4.92
C SER A 140 2.95 -9.15 5.21
N ALA A 141 3.37 -10.27 4.60
CA ALA A 141 4.75 -10.77 4.71
C ALA A 141 5.80 -9.78 4.20
N LEU A 142 5.42 -8.85 3.30
CA LEU A 142 6.27 -7.77 2.80
C LEU A 142 6.20 -6.51 3.69
N VAL A 143 4.99 -6.01 3.97
CA VAL A 143 4.77 -4.68 4.56
C VAL A 143 5.08 -4.67 6.05
N ASP A 144 4.69 -5.71 6.80
CA ASP A 144 4.89 -5.73 8.25
C ASP A 144 6.38 -5.67 8.64
N PRO A 145 7.28 -6.46 8.02
CA PRO A 145 8.71 -6.31 8.27
C PRO A 145 9.26 -4.93 7.92
N ILE A 146 8.81 -4.33 6.80
CA ILE A 146 9.23 -2.98 6.37
C ILE A 146 8.86 -1.95 7.43
N LEU A 147 7.59 -1.94 7.87
CA LEU A 147 7.09 -1.02 8.87
C LEU A 147 7.85 -1.17 10.20
N VAL A 148 8.10 -2.39 10.66
CA VAL A 148 8.86 -2.65 11.89
C VAL A 148 10.32 -2.20 11.77
N ASN A 149 10.99 -2.52 10.66
CA ASN A 149 12.40 -2.23 10.47
C ASN A 149 12.67 -0.73 10.35
N LEU A 150 11.86 -0.02 9.57
CA LEU A 150 12.03 1.43 9.38
C LEU A 150 11.69 2.22 10.63
N THR A 151 10.75 1.76 11.45
CA THR A 151 10.41 2.41 12.73
C THR A 151 11.57 2.40 13.73
N LYS A 152 12.48 1.42 13.63
CA LYS A 152 13.67 1.32 14.49
C LYS A 152 14.83 2.20 14.01
N GLN A 153 14.75 2.76 12.80
CA GLN A 153 15.83 3.55 12.21
C GLN A 153 15.64 5.04 12.50
N VAL A 154 16.67 5.67 13.05
CA VAL A 154 16.63 7.03 13.60
C VAL A 154 16.57 8.12 12.50
N ASN A 155 16.90 7.78 11.25
CA ASN A 155 17.09 8.74 10.15
C ASN A 155 16.05 8.63 9.01
N VAL A 156 14.94 7.93 9.22
CA VAL A 156 13.88 7.80 8.20
C VAL A 156 12.95 9.01 8.28
N ASP A 157 12.70 9.67 7.15
CA ASP A 157 11.65 10.70 7.07
C ASP A 157 10.30 10.07 7.44
N VAL A 158 9.79 10.50 8.60
CA VAL A 158 8.63 9.91 9.27
C VAL A 158 7.35 10.13 8.46
N GLY A 159 7.29 11.15 7.59
CA GLY A 159 6.07 11.51 6.87
C GLY A 159 5.53 10.39 5.97
N LYS A 160 6.35 9.91 5.02
CA LYS A 160 5.94 8.87 4.06
C LYS A 160 5.74 7.51 4.72
N LEU A 161 6.55 7.19 5.73
CA LEU A 161 6.37 5.96 6.51
C LEU A 161 5.03 5.98 7.28
N ASP A 162 4.64 7.13 7.82
CA ASP A 162 3.37 7.28 8.53
C ASP A 162 2.16 7.22 7.58
N GLU A 163 2.26 7.79 6.37
CA GLU A 163 1.26 7.61 5.32
C GLU A 163 1.06 6.13 4.97
N LEU A 164 2.15 5.40 4.72
CA LEU A 164 2.11 3.96 4.43
C LEU A 164 1.51 3.17 5.60
N ARG A 165 1.93 3.49 6.84
CA ARG A 165 1.41 2.84 8.05
C ARG A 165 -0.10 3.06 8.19
N LYS A 166 -0.59 4.28 7.97
CA LYS A 166 -2.02 4.61 8.04
C LYS A 166 -2.82 3.83 7.00
N LEU A 167 -2.32 3.76 5.76
CA LEU A 167 -2.96 2.97 4.70
C LEU A 167 -3.02 1.49 5.09
N TRP A 168 -1.90 0.93 5.55
CA TRP A 168 -1.83 -0.47 5.94
C TRP A 168 -2.78 -0.80 7.10
N ILE A 169 -2.81 0.03 8.15
CA ILE A 169 -3.76 -0.12 9.27
C ILE A 169 -5.21 -0.05 8.79
N SER A 170 -5.50 0.80 7.79
CA SER A 170 -6.85 0.89 7.23
C SER A 170 -7.26 -0.40 6.51
N ILE A 171 -6.34 -1.05 5.78
CA ILE A 171 -6.59 -2.33 5.11
C ILE A 171 -6.82 -3.43 6.15
N THR A 172 -5.91 -3.58 7.12
CA THR A 172 -5.97 -4.65 8.12
C THR A 172 -7.21 -4.53 9.01
N ARG A 173 -7.60 -3.32 9.39
CA ARG A 173 -8.78 -3.10 10.23
C ARG A 173 -10.08 -3.54 9.55
N VAL A 174 -10.22 -3.32 8.25
CA VAL A 174 -11.44 -3.72 7.51
C VAL A 174 -11.56 -5.25 7.53
N LEU A 175 -10.48 -5.96 7.23
CA LEU A 175 -10.42 -7.41 7.31
C LEU A 175 -10.70 -7.94 8.72
N GLU A 176 -10.17 -7.31 9.77
CA GLU A 176 -10.46 -7.68 11.16
C GLU A 176 -11.93 -7.46 11.53
N THR A 177 -12.55 -6.37 11.05
CA THR A 177 -13.99 -6.12 11.27
C THR A 177 -14.88 -7.10 10.53
N GLU A 178 -14.57 -7.44 9.28
CA GLU A 178 -15.32 -8.42 8.50
C GLU A 178 -15.20 -9.82 9.12
N ASN A 179 -14.01 -10.22 9.58
CA ASN A 179 -13.82 -11.46 10.32
C ASN A 179 -14.60 -11.47 11.65
N HIS A 180 -14.72 -10.32 12.32
CA HIS A 180 -15.55 -10.19 13.52
C HIS A 180 -17.05 -10.23 13.23
N GLU A 181 -17.51 -9.69 12.10
CA GLU A 181 -18.94 -9.70 11.69
C GLU A 181 -19.36 -11.07 11.13
N MET A 182 -18.52 -11.72 10.33
CA MET A 182 -18.72 -13.11 9.90
C MET A 182 -18.67 -14.09 11.09
N GLY A 183 -17.81 -13.83 12.08
CA GLY A 183 -17.78 -14.58 13.35
C GLY A 183 -19.04 -14.38 14.21
N LYS A 184 -19.72 -13.23 14.09
CA LYS A 184 -21.03 -12.96 14.74
C LYS A 184 -22.22 -13.52 13.95
N SER A 185 -22.03 -13.86 12.68
CA SER A 185 -23.04 -14.51 11.82
C SER A 185 -23.02 -16.04 11.93
N SER A 186 -22.63 -16.57 13.10
CA SER A 186 -23.13 -17.87 13.53
C SER A 186 -24.06 -17.63 14.72
N VAL A 187 -25.37 -17.52 14.43
CA VAL A 187 -26.41 -17.76 15.43
C VAL A 187 -26.25 -19.20 15.86
N ILE A 188 -25.38 -19.42 16.85
CA ILE A 188 -25.37 -20.62 17.65
C ILE A 188 -26.75 -20.66 18.30
N ARG A 189 -27.65 -21.48 17.75
CA ARG A 189 -28.84 -21.93 18.49
C ARG A 189 -28.32 -22.59 19.75
N VAL A 190 -28.33 -21.84 20.85
CA VAL A 190 -28.15 -22.39 22.18
C VAL A 190 -29.24 -23.45 22.33
N PRO A 191 -28.92 -24.74 22.54
CA PRO A 191 -29.94 -25.74 22.79
C PRO A 191 -30.75 -25.29 24.01
N GLU A 192 -32.08 -25.30 23.91
CA GLU A 192 -33.03 -24.80 24.92
C GLU A 192 -32.92 -25.46 26.32
N GLY A 193 -31.97 -26.38 26.54
CA GLY A 193 -31.76 -27.10 27.80
C GLY A 193 -30.70 -26.54 28.75
N LEU A 194 -29.91 -25.52 28.39
CA LEU A 194 -28.79 -25.03 29.22
C LEU A 194 -29.00 -23.59 29.73
N ARG A 195 -30.18 -23.31 30.30
CA ARG A 195 -30.34 -22.16 31.19
C ARG A 195 -29.61 -22.46 32.51
N ARG A 196 -28.35 -22.03 32.64
CA ARG A 196 -27.71 -21.90 33.96
C ARG A 196 -28.56 -20.94 34.80
N LYS A 197 -29.21 -21.45 35.84
CA LYS A 197 -29.76 -20.61 36.93
C LYS A 197 -28.60 -19.97 37.67
N VAL A 198 -28.23 -18.75 37.27
CA VAL A 198 -27.45 -17.88 38.14
C VAL A 198 -28.40 -17.39 39.23
N SER A 199 -28.30 -18.00 40.40
CA SER A 199 -28.95 -17.51 41.61
C SER A 199 -28.24 -16.23 42.04
N LEU A 200 -28.83 -15.08 41.71
CA LEU A 200 -28.47 -13.82 42.33
C LEU A 200 -28.97 -13.86 43.78
N ARG A 201 -28.09 -14.22 44.72
CA ARG A 201 -28.25 -13.82 46.13
C ARG A 201 -28.24 -12.30 46.15
N SER A 202 -29.42 -11.71 46.05
CA SER A 202 -29.66 -10.30 46.36
C SER A 202 -29.26 -10.07 47.82
N ARG A 203 -28.16 -9.35 48.02
CA ARG A 203 -27.88 -8.66 49.27
C ARG A 203 -29.05 -7.72 49.56
N SER A 204 -29.54 -7.76 50.80
CA SER A 204 -30.60 -6.89 51.31
C SER A 204 -30.28 -5.41 51.07
N PRO A 205 -31.25 -4.57 50.70
CA PRO A 205 -31.03 -3.13 50.61
C PRO A 205 -31.04 -2.52 52.01
N LEU A 206 -29.94 -1.85 52.37
CA LEU A 206 -29.92 -0.87 53.44
C LEU A 206 -30.82 0.30 53.05
N ALA A 207 -31.84 0.55 53.86
CA ALA A 207 -32.67 1.73 53.79
C ALA A 207 -31.81 2.98 54.05
N VAL A 208 -31.87 3.96 53.13
CA VAL A 208 -31.52 5.35 53.45
C VAL A 208 -32.59 6.26 52.88
N LYS A 209 -33.09 7.08 53.79
CA LYS A 209 -34.26 7.97 53.73
C LYS A 209 -34.17 9.02 52.63
N GLU A 210 -35.35 9.32 52.10
CA GLU A 210 -35.70 10.54 51.40
C GLU A 210 -35.28 11.80 52.18
N SER A 211 -34.78 12.80 51.45
CA SER A 211 -35.02 14.20 51.79
C SER A 211 -35.26 14.96 50.50
N ARG A 212 -36.50 15.42 50.34
CA ARG A 212 -36.93 16.44 49.39
C ARG A 212 -36.19 17.74 49.66
N ASN A 213 -35.85 18.48 48.61
CA ASN A 213 -36.15 19.90 48.58
C ASN A 213 -36.34 20.39 47.14
N GLU A 214 -37.31 21.28 47.02
CA GLU A 214 -37.93 21.84 45.84
C GLU A 214 -37.23 23.14 45.36
N VAL A 215 -37.64 23.61 44.16
CA VAL A 215 -37.65 25.02 43.67
C VAL A 215 -36.28 25.57 43.20
N SER A 216 -36.10 26.32 42.10
CA SER A 216 -36.93 26.83 41.00
C SER A 216 -36.05 27.70 40.05
N THR A 217 -36.43 27.75 38.77
CA THR A 217 -36.35 28.87 37.78
C THR A 217 -35.04 29.57 37.37
N ASP A 218 -34.83 29.55 36.05
CA ASP A 218 -34.52 30.66 35.11
C ASP A 218 -33.40 31.67 35.42
N SER A 219 -32.45 31.81 34.47
CA SER A 219 -32.38 33.02 33.61
C SER A 219 -31.48 32.84 32.38
N MET A 220 -31.95 33.39 31.27
CA MET A 220 -31.28 33.56 29.97
C MET A 220 -30.19 34.65 30.00
N SER A 221 -29.34 34.65 28.95
CA SER A 221 -28.67 35.80 28.26
C SER A 221 -27.17 35.52 28.07
N ALA A 222 -26.67 35.21 26.86
CA ALA A 222 -26.47 36.05 25.66
C ALA A 222 -25.32 37.08 25.75
N ALA A 223 -24.69 37.29 24.58
CA ALA A 223 -23.59 38.20 24.19
C ALA A 223 -22.18 37.57 24.29
N VAL A 224 -21.44 37.29 23.21
CA VAL A 224 -21.08 38.11 22.01
C VAL A 224 -20.34 39.39 22.38
N LYS A 225 -19.00 39.30 22.42
CA LYS A 225 -18.08 40.10 21.60
C LYS A 225 -16.69 39.50 21.65
#